data_AF-A0A3E1D5B5-F1
#
_entry.id   AF-A0A3E1D5B5-F1
#
_cell.length_a   1.000
_cell.length_b   1.000
_cell.length_c   1.000
_cell.angle_alpha   90.00
_cell.angle_beta   90.00
_cell.angle_gamma   90.00
#
_symmetry.space_group_name_H-M   'P 1'
#
loop_
_entity.id
_entity.type
_entity.pdbx_description
1 polymer ?
#
loop_
_entity_poly.entity_id
_entity_poly.type
_entity_poly.pdbx_seq_one_letter_code
_entity_poly.pdbx_strand_id
1 'polypeptide(L)'
;MKLGEKIVFVVIAIVVVGFMGRNLWRLNTIQEVDKGIPYYSTASATLERAAMDIYRQQNCKSCHSLWTVRDLMKAVPAPILDGMGSLRSEDWFYLYFSAINPQAILPSRLKKEYQMPSYARLPESERRLLARYMASLKVQDWYLEETRKSEHEILTGQKSHP
;
A
#
# COMPACT_ATOMS: atom_id res chain seq x y z
N MET A 1 58.34 9.82 16.83
CA MET A 1 57.21 10.39 16.06
C MET A 1 57.57 11.80 15.65
N LYS A 2 57.51 12.08 14.35
CA LYS A 2 57.76 13.43 13.84
C LYS A 2 56.59 14.33 14.24
N LEU A 3 56.83 15.64 14.39
CA LEU A 3 55.81 16.61 14.83
C LEU A 3 54.53 16.55 13.97
N GLY A 4 54.69 16.29 12.67
CA GLY A 4 53.58 16.13 11.73
C GLY A 4 52.67 14.92 11.99
N GLU A 5 53.21 13.79 12.45
CA GLU A 5 52.38 12.60 12.75
C GLU A 5 51.46 12.85 13.95
N LYS A 6 51.96 13.55 14.98
CA LYS A 6 51.14 13.86 16.17
C LYS A 6 49.93 14.73 15.82
N ILE A 7 50.10 15.68 14.90
CA ILE A 7 49.02 16.55 14.43
C ILE A 7 47.96 15.73 13.69
N VAL A 8 48.38 14.81 12.81
CA VAL A 8 47.46 13.94 12.07
C VAL A 8 46.63 13.07 13.02
N PHE A 9 47.25 12.47 14.04
CA PHE A 9 46.51 11.65 15.01
C PHE A 9 45.50 12.45 15.84
N VAL A 10 45.84 13.69 16.21
CA VAL A 10 44.91 14.58 16.93
C VAL A 10 43.71 14.95 16.08
N VAL A 11 43.93 15.29 14.80
CA VAL A 11 42.83 15.61 13.87
C VAL A 11 41.92 14.40 13.65
N ILE A 12 42.49 13.21 13.45
CA ILE A 12 41.70 11.97 13.30
C ILE A 12 40.86 11.71 14.56
N ALA A 13 41.44 11.84 15.75
CA ALA A 13 40.71 11.63 17.01
C ALA A 13 39.53 12.61 17.15
N ILE A 14 39.72 13.89 16.82
CA ILE A 14 38.67 14.91 16.87
C ILE A 14 37.54 14.59 15.88
N VAL A 15 37.88 14.19 14.64
CA VAL A 15 36.88 13.83 13.63
C VAL A 15 36.07 12.62 14.05
N VAL A 16 36.72 11.57 14.57
CA VAL A 16 36.04 10.36 15.05
C VAL A 16 35.11 10.68 16.21
N VAL A 17 35.59 11.41 17.23
CA VAL A 17 34.76 11.80 18.39
C VAL A 17 33.60 12.70 17.96
N GLY A 18 33.83 13.64 17.05
CA GLY A 18 32.79 14.51 16.50
C GLY A 18 31.71 13.74 15.74
N PHE A 19 32.10 12.78 14.89
CA PHE A 19 31.14 11.89 14.22
C PHE A 19 30.37 11.01 15.20
N MET A 20 31.05 10.49 16.22
CA MET A 20 30.43 9.63 17.23
C MET A 20 29.42 10.39 18.07
N GLY A 21 29.75 11.62 18.51
CA GLY A 21 28.84 12.51 19.22
C GLY A 21 27.63 12.90 18.37
N ARG A 22 27.84 13.24 17.10
CA ARG A 22 26.76 13.54 16.15
C ARG A 22 25.83 12.34 15.94
N ASN A 23 26.40 11.13 15.83
CA ASN A 23 25.64 9.92 15.60
C ASN A 23 24.81 9.53 16.84
N LEU A 24 25.41 9.62 18.04
CA LEU A 24 24.71 9.38 19.32
C LEU A 24 23.56 10.36 19.53
N TRP A 25 23.77 11.65 19.21
CA TRP A 25 22.70 12.64 19.30
C TRP A 25 21.58 12.28 18.32
N ARG A 26 21.90 11.98 17.05
CA ARG A 26 20.90 11.58 16.05
C ARG A 26 20.09 10.34 16.45
N LEU A 27 20.73 9.36 17.10
CA LEU A 27 20.05 8.15 17.59
C LEU A 27 19.07 8.46 18.73
N ASN A 28 19.40 9.41 19.62
CA ASN A 28 18.49 9.84 20.69
C ASN A 28 17.34 10.72 20.19
N THR A 29 17.51 11.49 19.10
CA THR A 29 16.44 12.37 18.60
C THR A 29 15.47 11.67 17.64
N ILE A 30 15.87 10.56 17.01
CA ILE A 30 15.03 9.80 16.08
C ILE A 30 14.62 8.48 16.74
N GLN A 31 13.84 8.59 17.81
CA GLN A 31 13.01 7.48 18.24
C GLN A 31 11.70 7.59 17.45
N GLU A 32 11.73 7.22 16.17
CA GLU A 32 10.49 6.99 15.43
C GLU A 32 9.72 5.91 16.19
N VAL A 33 8.60 6.30 16.79
CA VAL A 33 7.70 5.36 17.45
C VAL A 33 7.23 4.39 16.35
N ASP A 34 7.62 3.12 16.46
CA ASP A 34 7.12 2.07 15.57
C ASP A 34 5.60 1.98 15.75
N LYS A 35 4.87 2.54 14.78
CA LYS A 35 3.39 2.58 14.79
C LYS A 35 2.76 1.23 14.40
N GLY A 36 3.58 0.21 14.12
CA GLY A 36 3.12 -1.13 13.77
C GLY A 36 2.54 -1.24 12.36
N ILE A 37 1.79 -2.31 12.11
CA ILE A 37 1.20 -2.62 10.80
C ILE A 37 -0.05 -1.74 10.58
N PRO A 38 -0.12 -0.94 9.50
CA PRO A 38 -1.21 0.00 9.29
C PRO A 38 -2.50 -0.64 8.76
N TYR A 39 -2.44 -1.85 8.20
CA TYR A 39 -3.58 -2.49 7.53
C TYR A 39 -4.25 -3.55 8.38
N TYR A 40 -5.58 -3.60 8.36
CA TYR A 40 -6.39 -4.59 9.08
C TYR A 40 -7.70 -4.89 8.36
N SER A 41 -8.38 -5.97 8.74
CA SER A 41 -9.71 -6.31 8.23
C SER A 41 -10.74 -6.26 9.34
N THR A 42 -11.96 -5.82 8.98
CA THR A 42 -13.14 -5.92 9.84
C THR A 42 -14.07 -7.06 9.40
N ALA A 43 -13.68 -7.86 8.40
CA ALA A 43 -14.47 -9.00 7.92
C ALA A 43 -14.59 -10.09 8.98
N SER A 44 -15.75 -10.75 9.00
CA SER A 44 -15.86 -12.06 9.63
C SER A 44 -15.08 -13.10 8.82
N ALA A 45 -14.57 -14.14 9.48
CA ALA A 45 -13.85 -15.24 8.81
C ALA A 45 -14.70 -15.94 7.74
N THR A 46 -16.03 -15.96 7.89
CA THR A 46 -16.96 -16.49 6.89
C THR A 46 -17.06 -15.60 5.66
N LEU A 47 -17.11 -14.27 5.85
CA LEU A 47 -17.12 -13.32 4.73
C LEU A 47 -15.80 -13.38 3.96
N GLU A 48 -14.67 -13.37 4.68
CA GLU A 48 -13.35 -13.45 4.07
C GLU A 48 -13.18 -14.71 3.23
N ARG A 49 -13.51 -15.89 3.77
CA ARG A 49 -13.41 -17.15 3.02
C ARG A 49 -14.22 -17.12 1.72
N ALA A 50 -15.49 -16.72 1.79
CA ALA A 50 -16.34 -16.66 0.61
C ALA A 50 -15.85 -15.62 -0.41
N ALA A 51 -15.32 -14.48 0.03
CA ALA A 51 -14.81 -13.45 -0.86
C ALA A 51 -13.49 -13.86 -1.52
N MET A 52 -12.64 -14.57 -0.78
CA MET A 52 -11.37 -15.07 -1.28
C MET A 52 -11.53 -16.15 -2.34
N ASP A 53 -12.64 -16.88 -2.35
CA ASP A 53 -12.98 -17.80 -3.44
C ASP A 53 -13.20 -17.03 -4.75
N ILE A 54 -14.00 -15.96 -4.70
CA ILE A 54 -14.26 -15.08 -5.86
C ILE A 54 -12.96 -14.39 -6.29
N TYR A 55 -12.20 -13.84 -5.36
CA TYR A 55 -10.90 -13.19 -5.61
C TYR A 55 -9.94 -14.09 -6.41
N ARG A 56 -9.89 -15.38 -6.06
CA ARG A 56 -9.04 -16.37 -6.75
C ARG A 56 -9.61 -16.75 -8.11
N GLN A 57 -10.91 -16.99 -8.20
CA GLN A 57 -11.59 -17.34 -9.46
C GLN A 57 -11.48 -16.23 -10.51
N GLN A 58 -11.61 -14.97 -10.09
CA GLN A 58 -11.47 -13.80 -10.95
C GLN A 58 -10.01 -13.35 -11.15
N ASN A 59 -9.05 -14.12 -10.62
CA ASN A 59 -7.61 -13.91 -10.75
C ASN A 59 -7.15 -12.49 -10.37
N CYS A 60 -7.77 -11.88 -9.35
CA CYS A 60 -7.50 -10.51 -8.93
C CYS A 60 -6.01 -10.31 -8.54
N LYS A 61 -5.37 -11.35 -8.00
CA LYS A 61 -3.94 -11.36 -7.63
C LYS A 61 -2.97 -11.11 -8.79
N SER A 62 -3.43 -11.24 -10.03
CA SER A 62 -2.60 -10.96 -11.21
C SER A 62 -2.31 -9.46 -11.39
N CYS A 63 -3.19 -8.60 -10.85
CA CYS A 63 -3.09 -7.14 -10.95
C CYS A 63 -2.92 -6.47 -9.58
N HIS A 64 -3.47 -7.06 -8.52
CA HIS A 64 -3.47 -6.52 -7.17
C HIS A 64 -2.65 -7.35 -6.18
N SER A 65 -2.04 -6.69 -5.19
CA SER A 65 -1.59 -7.35 -3.96
C SER A 65 -2.64 -7.20 -2.86
N LEU A 66 -2.65 -8.15 -1.93
CA LEU A 66 -3.53 -8.17 -0.76
C LEU A 66 -2.77 -8.83 0.41
N TRP A 67 -2.86 -8.26 1.59
CA TRP A 67 -2.11 -8.58 2.80
C TRP A 67 -0.60 -8.53 2.61
N THR A 68 -0.12 -7.56 1.84
CA THR A 68 1.27 -7.47 1.38
C THR A 68 1.79 -8.69 0.60
N VAL A 69 0.91 -9.67 0.34
CA VAL A 69 1.22 -10.83 -0.48
C VAL A 69 1.09 -10.40 -1.93
N ARG A 70 2.23 -10.34 -2.59
CA ARG A 70 2.36 -10.13 -4.03
C ARG A 70 2.91 -11.38 -4.69
N ASP A 71 2.62 -11.54 -5.98
CA ASP A 71 3.37 -12.49 -6.80
C ASP A 71 4.84 -12.04 -6.85
N LEU A 72 5.75 -12.77 -6.22
CA LEU A 72 7.16 -12.39 -6.13
C LEU A 72 7.83 -12.30 -7.51
N MET A 73 7.26 -12.97 -8.52
CA MET A 73 7.76 -12.96 -9.89
C MET A 73 7.19 -11.81 -10.73
N LYS A 74 6.24 -11.01 -10.19
CA LYS A 74 5.59 -9.90 -10.91
C LYS A 74 5.42 -8.67 -10.01
N ALA A 75 5.98 -7.54 -10.44
CA ALA A 75 5.57 -6.26 -9.89
C ALA A 75 4.08 -6.07 -10.20
N VAL A 76 3.24 -6.03 -9.17
CA VAL A 76 1.79 -5.88 -9.38
C VAL A 76 1.52 -4.42 -9.78
N PRO A 77 0.91 -4.18 -10.95
CA PRO A 77 0.85 -2.85 -11.54
C PRO A 77 -0.34 -2.00 -11.08
N ALA A 78 -1.32 -2.60 -10.39
CA ALA A 78 -2.50 -1.90 -9.89
C ALA A 78 -2.38 -1.59 -8.39
N PRO A 79 -3.21 -0.67 -7.85
CA PRO A 79 -3.18 -0.31 -6.44
C PRO A 79 -3.33 -1.54 -5.53
N ILE A 80 -2.62 -1.54 -4.40
CA ILE A 80 -2.76 -2.60 -3.40
C ILE A 80 -4.18 -2.59 -2.82
N LEU A 81 -4.75 -3.73 -2.46
CA LEU A 81 -6.11 -3.78 -1.92
C LEU A 81 -6.17 -3.48 -0.42
N ASP A 82 -5.03 -3.54 0.25
CA ASP A 82 -4.90 -3.25 1.68
C ASP A 82 -5.37 -1.82 1.97
N GLY A 83 -6.31 -1.69 2.91
CA GLY A 83 -6.85 -0.39 3.31
C GLY A 83 -7.85 0.25 2.35
N MET A 84 -8.16 -0.36 1.20
CA MET A 84 -9.04 0.22 0.17
C MET A 84 -10.45 0.52 0.67
N GLY A 85 -10.95 -0.24 1.64
CA GLY A 85 -12.21 0.01 2.33
C GLY A 85 -12.23 1.25 3.21
N SER A 86 -11.09 1.90 3.44
CA SER A 86 -11.02 3.23 4.06
C SER A 86 -11.04 4.36 3.03
N LEU A 87 -10.72 4.06 1.77
CA LEU A 87 -10.81 5.02 0.68
C LEU A 87 -12.22 5.06 0.07
N ARG A 88 -12.95 3.93 0.10
CA ARG A 88 -14.24 3.78 -0.58
C ARG A 88 -15.23 2.91 0.22
N SER A 89 -16.51 3.16 0.03
CA SER A 89 -17.60 2.43 0.68
C SER A 89 -17.96 1.11 -0.02
N GLU A 90 -18.70 0.24 0.67
CA GLU A 90 -19.29 -0.98 0.09
C GLU A 90 -20.14 -0.67 -1.14
N ASP A 91 -21.01 0.34 -1.06
CA ASP A 91 -21.85 0.76 -2.19
C ASP A 91 -21.01 1.20 -3.39
N TRP A 92 -19.91 1.93 -3.14
CA TRP A 92 -19.01 2.30 -4.22
C TRP A 92 -18.39 1.08 -4.88
N PHE A 93 -17.88 0.10 -4.10
CA PHE A 93 -17.32 -1.12 -4.67
C PHE A 93 -18.36 -1.94 -5.42
N TYR A 94 -19.58 -2.02 -4.91
CA TYR A 94 -20.67 -2.69 -5.58
C TYR A 94 -20.95 -2.04 -6.93
N LEU A 95 -21.08 -0.71 -6.98
CA LEU A 95 -21.25 0.03 -8.23
C LEU A 95 -20.08 -0.20 -9.20
N TYR A 96 -18.85 -0.17 -8.69
CA TYR A 96 -17.64 -0.38 -9.48
C TYR A 96 -17.56 -1.78 -10.10
N PHE A 97 -17.80 -2.83 -9.31
CA PHE A 97 -17.82 -4.22 -9.80
C PHE A 97 -19.02 -4.51 -10.71
N SER A 98 -20.11 -3.76 -10.57
CA SER A 98 -21.30 -3.90 -11.41
C SER A 98 -21.19 -3.14 -12.73
N ALA A 99 -20.15 -2.32 -12.91
CA ALA A 99 -20.00 -1.49 -14.09
C ALA A 99 -19.63 -2.31 -15.32
N ILE A 100 -20.32 -2.07 -16.44
CA ILE A 100 -19.95 -2.61 -17.75
C ILE A 100 -18.59 -2.04 -18.21
N ASN A 101 -18.31 -0.79 -17.85
CA ASN A 101 -17.03 -0.14 -18.07
C ASN A 101 -16.48 0.47 -16.77
N PRO A 102 -15.68 -0.28 -15.98
CA PRO A 102 -15.10 0.24 -14.73
C PRO A 102 -14.23 1.49 -14.93
N GLN A 103 -13.59 1.66 -16.09
CA GLN A 103 -12.77 2.84 -16.37
C GLN A 103 -13.59 4.13 -16.48
N ALA A 104 -14.91 4.05 -16.66
CA ALA A 104 -15.77 5.24 -16.58
C ALA A 104 -16.00 5.73 -15.14
N ILE A 105 -15.81 4.85 -14.14
CA ILE A 105 -15.97 5.18 -12.72
C ILE A 105 -14.62 5.52 -12.08
N LEU A 106 -13.61 4.67 -12.32
CA LEU A 106 -12.25 4.90 -11.86
C LEU A 106 -11.29 4.84 -13.05
N PRO A 107 -11.08 5.98 -13.74
CA PRO A 107 -10.10 6.08 -14.79
C PRO A 107 -8.69 5.78 -14.26
N SER A 108 -7.90 5.07 -15.05
CA SER A 108 -6.51 4.77 -14.71
C SER A 108 -5.61 4.90 -15.92
N ARG A 109 -4.35 5.29 -15.71
CA ARG A 109 -3.32 5.30 -16.74
C ARG A 109 -2.74 3.92 -17.07
N LEU A 110 -3.23 2.87 -16.39
CA LEU A 110 -2.69 1.52 -16.53
C LEU A 110 -2.88 1.03 -17.96
N LYS A 111 -1.97 0.17 -18.43
CA LYS A 111 -2.16 -0.50 -19.72
C LYS A 111 -3.45 -1.31 -19.69
N LYS A 112 -4.06 -1.51 -20.86
CA LYS A 112 -5.39 -2.11 -20.99
C LYS A 112 -5.51 -3.49 -20.30
N GLU A 113 -4.44 -4.29 -20.33
CA GLU A 113 -4.37 -5.60 -19.68
C GLU A 113 -4.34 -5.56 -18.14
N TYR A 114 -4.08 -4.39 -17.54
CA TYR A 114 -4.04 -4.16 -16.10
C TYR A 114 -5.15 -3.23 -15.61
N GLN A 115 -5.98 -2.73 -16.52
CA GLN A 115 -7.20 -2.01 -16.16
C GLN A 115 -8.21 -3.01 -15.59
N MET A 116 -8.95 -2.58 -14.57
CA MET A 116 -9.95 -3.44 -13.93
C MET A 116 -10.98 -3.95 -14.97
N PRO A 117 -11.14 -5.28 -15.11
CA PRO A 117 -12.16 -5.83 -16.00
C PRO A 117 -13.56 -5.62 -15.43
N SER A 118 -14.57 -5.68 -16.29
CA SER A 118 -15.97 -5.66 -15.83
C SER A 118 -16.35 -6.97 -15.16
N TYR A 119 -16.93 -6.88 -13.97
CA TYR A 119 -17.56 -8.00 -13.26
C TYR A 119 -19.08 -7.95 -13.30
N ALA A 120 -19.68 -7.11 -14.17
CA ALA A 120 -21.13 -6.93 -14.26
C ALA A 120 -21.90 -8.24 -14.56
N ARG A 121 -21.23 -9.23 -15.16
CA ARG A 121 -21.80 -10.55 -15.47
C ARG A 121 -21.71 -11.55 -14.31
N LEU A 122 -20.99 -11.23 -13.23
CA LEU A 122 -21.02 -12.06 -12.02
C LEU A 122 -22.40 -11.98 -11.36
N PRO A 123 -22.84 -13.07 -10.70
CA PRO A 123 -24.04 -13.06 -9.87
C PRO A 123 -24.02 -11.86 -8.91
N GLU A 124 -25.19 -11.25 -8.69
CA GLU A 124 -25.29 -10.08 -7.82
C GLU A 124 -24.80 -10.38 -6.40
N SER A 125 -25.12 -11.58 -5.89
CA SER A 125 -24.64 -12.07 -4.60
C SER A 125 -23.12 -12.04 -4.51
N GLU A 126 -22.41 -12.47 -5.55
CA GLU A 126 -20.94 -12.48 -5.61
C GLU A 126 -20.37 -11.06 -5.66
N ARG A 127 -20.96 -10.18 -6.48
CA ARG A 127 -20.55 -8.76 -6.55
C ARG A 127 -20.69 -8.07 -5.19
N ARG A 128 -21.82 -8.29 -4.50
CA ARG A 128 -22.06 -7.74 -3.16
C ARG A 128 -21.11 -8.33 -2.13
N LEU A 129 -20.86 -9.64 -2.19
CA LEU A 129 -19.95 -10.31 -1.26
C LEU A 129 -18.52 -9.77 -1.41
N LEU A 130 -18.04 -9.62 -2.65
CA LEU A 130 -16.74 -9.03 -2.94
C LEU A 130 -16.67 -7.56 -2.50
N ALA A 131 -17.72 -6.76 -2.78
CA ALA A 131 -17.79 -5.36 -2.38
C ALA A 131 -17.71 -5.19 -0.86
N ARG A 132 -18.46 -5.99 -0.11
CA ARG A 132 -18.44 -6.00 1.36
C ARG A 132 -17.06 -6.34 1.90
N TYR A 133 -16.42 -7.35 1.33
CA TYR A 133 -15.07 -7.72 1.74
C TYR A 133 -14.06 -6.59 1.46
N MET A 134 -14.07 -5.98 0.27
CA MET A 134 -13.16 -4.87 -0.04
C MET A 134 -13.39 -3.65 0.86
N ALA A 135 -14.65 -3.35 1.19
CA ALA A 135 -15.00 -2.30 2.15
C ALA A 135 -14.53 -2.60 3.58
N SER A 136 -14.34 -3.87 3.92
CA SER A 136 -13.86 -4.29 5.23
C SER A 136 -12.34 -4.15 5.41
N LEU A 137 -11.59 -3.98 4.32
CA LEU A 137 -10.14 -3.77 4.32
C LEU A 137 -9.83 -2.35 4.77
N LYS A 138 -9.36 -2.18 6.00
CA LYS A 138 -9.14 -0.88 6.62
C LYS A 138 -7.66 -0.55 6.78
N VAL A 139 -7.39 0.74 6.94
CA VAL A 139 -6.08 1.28 7.30
C VAL A 139 -6.23 2.13 8.54
N GLN A 140 -5.19 2.16 9.38
CA GLN A 140 -5.11 3.07 10.52
C GLN A 140 -5.13 4.52 10.03
N ASP A 141 -5.78 5.41 10.79
CA ASP A 141 -5.94 6.82 10.42
C ASP A 141 -4.60 7.52 10.15
N TRP A 142 -3.56 7.16 10.92
CA TRP A 142 -2.22 7.74 10.77
C TRP A 142 -1.50 7.37 9.47
N TYR A 143 -2.01 6.41 8.70
CA TYR A 143 -1.46 5.95 7.42
C TYR A 143 -2.44 6.11 6.24
N LEU A 144 -3.64 6.65 6.50
CA LEU A 144 -4.69 6.80 5.49
C LEU A 144 -4.24 7.70 4.33
N GLU A 145 -3.50 8.76 4.64
CA GLU A 145 -3.03 9.70 3.63
C GLU A 145 -1.98 9.05 2.73
N GLU A 146 -1.04 8.30 3.30
CA GLU A 146 -0.05 7.51 2.57
C GLU A 146 -0.72 6.50 1.63
N THR A 147 -1.77 5.80 2.11
CA THR A 147 -2.55 4.88 1.27
C THR A 147 -3.25 5.62 0.12
N ARG A 148 -3.87 6.78 0.37
CA ARG A 148 -4.52 7.61 -0.67
C ARG A 148 -3.51 8.11 -1.72
N LYS A 149 -2.35 8.57 -1.27
CA LYS A 149 -1.25 9.03 -2.12
C LYS A 149 -0.75 7.90 -3.01
N SER A 150 -0.46 6.73 -2.43
CA SER A 150 0.00 5.56 -3.18
C SER A 150 -1.01 5.12 -4.25
N GLU A 151 -2.29 5.08 -3.91
CA GLU A 151 -3.33 4.79 -4.90
C GLU A 151 -3.32 5.81 -6.04
N HIS A 152 -3.34 7.10 -5.71
CA HIS A 152 -3.38 8.18 -6.69
C HIS A 152 -2.20 8.08 -7.66
N GLU A 153 -0.98 7.92 -7.15
CA GLU A 153 0.24 7.79 -7.94
C GLU A 153 0.18 6.62 -8.94
N ILE A 154 -0.38 5.49 -8.52
CA ILE A 154 -0.53 4.33 -9.40
C ILE A 154 -1.57 4.64 -10.49
N LEU A 155 -2.73 5.20 -10.12
CA LEU A 155 -3.82 5.49 -11.04
C LEU A 155 -3.52 6.61 -12.04
N THR A 156 -2.79 7.65 -11.64
CA THR A 156 -2.57 8.87 -12.45
C THR A 156 -1.14 9.01 -12.95
N GLY A 157 -0.17 8.40 -12.27
CA GLY A 157 1.27 8.58 -12.54
C GLY A 157 1.83 9.91 -12.04
N GLN A 158 1.01 10.72 -11.38
CA GLN A 158 1.41 11.99 -10.81
C GLN A 158 1.76 11.77 -9.34
N LYS A 159 2.93 12.26 -8.92
CA LYS A 159 3.28 12.29 -7.51
C LYS A 159 2.33 13.22 -6.78
N SER A 160 1.67 12.72 -5.75
CA SER A 160 0.87 13.56 -4.86
C SER A 160 1.80 14.43 -4.03
N HIS A 161 1.80 15.74 -4.25
CA HIS A 161 2.54 16.67 -3.41
C HIS A 161 1.90 16.77 -2.01
N PRO A 162 2.72 16.92 -0.95
CA PRO A 162 2.23 17.05 0.42
C PRO A 162 1.41 18.31 0.66
#